data_AF-A0A7Y6UXP2-F1
#
_entry.id   AF-A0A7Y6UXP2-F1
#
_cell.length_a   1.000
_cell.length_b   1.000
_cell.length_c   1.000
_cell.angle_alpha   90.00
_cell.angle_beta   90.00
_cell.angle_gamma   90.00
#
_symmetry.space_group_name_H-M   'P 1'
#
loop_
_entity.id
_entity.type
_entity.pdbx_description
1 polymer ?
#
loop_
_entity_poly.entity_id
_entity_poly.type
_entity_poly.pdbx_seq_one_letter_code
_entity_poly.pdbx_strand_id
1 'polypeptide(L)' 'MDEPQAACQSTLEQRFGSFDQRLGTLEKDVAVIKSNYATREDLMKTENRLIKWFVATSTALAAAAITAAVTTIRMVS' A
#
# COMPACT_ATOMS: atom_id res chain seq x y z
N MET A 1 -2.51 6.21 -59.78
CA MET A 1 -1.27 6.34 -58.97
C MET A 1 -1.78 6.42 -57.54
N ASP A 2 -2.17 5.30 -56.93
CA ASP A 2 -2.96 5.34 -55.68
C ASP A 2 -2.56 4.26 -54.66
N GLU A 3 -1.34 3.73 -54.79
CA GLU A 3 -0.83 2.67 -53.89
C GLU A 3 -0.08 3.16 -52.63
N PRO A 4 0.59 4.34 -52.57
CA PRO A 4 1.36 4.72 -51.38
C PRO A 4 0.52 5.31 -50.24
N GLN A 5 -0.69 5.82 -50.52
CA GLN A 5 -1.52 6.51 -49.51
C GLN A 5 -2.29 5.53 -48.61
N ALA A 6 -2.78 4.41 -49.17
CA ALA A 6 -3.49 3.37 -48.41
C ALA A 6 -2.58 2.64 -47.39
N ALA A 7 -1.31 2.42 -47.73
CA ALA A 7 -0.32 1.84 -46.83
C ALA A 7 0.01 2.78 -45.65
N CYS A 8 0.08 4.09 -45.93
CA CYS A 8 0.30 5.10 -44.89
C CYS A 8 -0.90 5.18 -43.93
N GLN A 9 -2.13 5.15 -44.47
CA GLN A 9 -3.36 5.23 -43.69
C GLN A 9 -3.57 3.99 -42.80
N SER A 10 -3.33 2.78 -43.31
CA SER A 10 -3.42 1.54 -42.51
C SER A 10 -2.39 1.47 -41.38
N THR A 11 -1.17 1.93 -41.63
CA THR A 11 -0.13 2.01 -40.60
C THR A 11 -0.52 3.00 -39.49
N LEU A 12 -1.19 4.10 -39.87
CA LEU A 12 -1.67 5.11 -38.93
C LEU A 12 -2.80 4.55 -38.06
N GLU A 13 -3.81 3.92 -38.66
CA GLU A 13 -4.92 3.25 -37.96
C GLU A 13 -4.41 2.18 -36.99
N GLN A 14 -3.45 1.36 -37.42
CA GLN A 14 -2.85 0.33 -36.57
C GLN A 14 -2.11 0.93 -35.37
N ARG A 15 -1.40 2.04 -35.58
CA ARG A 15 -0.74 2.78 -34.48
C ARG A 15 -1.77 3.40 -33.55
N PHE A 16 -2.84 4.00 -34.07
CA PHE A 16 -3.92 4.58 -33.27
C PHE A 16 -4.62 3.51 -32.43
N GLY A 17 -4.94 2.35 -33.00
CA GLY A 17 -5.49 1.23 -32.24
C GLY A 17 -4.56 0.73 -31.13
N SER A 18 -3.24 0.69 -31.39
CA SER A 18 -2.25 0.34 -30.35
C SER A 18 -2.16 1.40 -29.25
N PHE A 19 -2.27 2.69 -29.59
CA PHE A 19 -2.29 3.77 -28.59
C PHE A 19 -3.54 3.71 -27.71
N ASP A 20 -4.71 3.47 -28.31
CA ASP A 20 -5.98 3.37 -27.59
C ASP A 20 -5.94 2.22 -26.56
N GLN A 21 -5.45 1.06 -26.98
CA GLN A 21 -5.26 -0.09 -26.08
C GLN A 21 -4.30 0.23 -24.92
N ARG A 22 -3.18 0.91 -25.22
CA ARG A 22 -2.20 1.30 -24.19
C ARG A 22 -2.74 2.34 -23.22
N LEU A 23 -3.51 3.32 -23.71
CA LEU A 23 -4.19 4.30 -22.86
C LEU A 23 -5.21 3.61 -21.95
N GLY A 24 -6.06 2.74 -22.49
CA GLY A 24 -7.02 1.97 -21.69
C GLY A 24 -6.38 1.00 -20.70
N THR A 25 -5.08 0.66 -20.87
CA THR A 25 -4.29 -0.09 -19.87
C THR A 25 -3.76 0.85 -18.80
N LEU A 26 -3.16 1.98 -19.20
CA LEU A 26 -2.67 3.01 -18.28
C LEU A 26 -3.77 3.56 -17.38
N GLU A 27 -4.99 3.75 -17.90
CA GLU A 27 -6.15 4.19 -17.10
C GLU A 27 -6.48 3.21 -15.98
N LYS A 28 -6.45 1.89 -16.28
CA LYS A 28 -6.65 0.84 -15.27
C LYS A 28 -5.53 0.85 -14.25
N ASP A 29 -4.28 0.92 -14.70
CA ASP A 29 -3.12 0.92 -13.81
C ASP A 29 -3.13 2.14 -12.87
N VAL A 30 -3.46 3.33 -13.39
CA VAL A 30 -3.58 4.56 -12.60
C VAL A 30 -4.74 4.46 -11.60
N ALA A 31 -5.87 3.85 -11.97
CA ALA A 31 -6.97 3.61 -11.04
C ALA A 31 -6.55 2.66 -9.90
N VAL A 32 -5.77 1.62 -10.20
CA VAL A 32 -5.21 0.71 -9.19
C VAL A 32 -4.20 1.44 -8.29
N ILE A 33 -3.30 2.24 -8.85
CA ILE A 33 -2.34 3.04 -8.08
C ILE A 33 -3.10 3.99 -7.16
N LYS A 34 -4.09 4.73 -7.67
CA LYS A 34 -4.84 5.71 -6.89
C LYS A 34 -5.65 5.07 -5.76
N SER A 35 -6.17 3.86 -5.96
CA SER A 35 -6.93 3.13 -4.94
C SER A 35 -6.06 2.47 -3.87
N ASN A 36 -4.80 2.13 -4.19
CA ASN A 36 -3.88 1.46 -3.26
C ASN A 36 -2.78 2.36 -2.70
N TYR A 37 -2.62 3.58 -3.20
CA TYR A 37 -1.57 4.48 -2.75
C TYR A 37 -1.85 4.97 -1.33
N ALA A 38 -0.94 4.67 -0.41
CA ALA A 38 -0.95 5.24 0.92
C ALA A 38 -0.32 6.64 0.88
N THR A 39 -1.01 7.64 1.41
CA THR A 39 -0.41 8.96 1.57
C THR A 39 0.61 8.95 2.72
N ARG A 40 1.50 9.95 2.75
CA ARG A 40 2.42 10.14 3.88
C ARG A 40 1.68 10.27 5.21
N GLU A 41 0.48 10.85 5.19
CA GLU A 41 -0.37 10.99 6.38
C GLU A 41 -0.88 9.62 6.87
N ASP A 42 -1.28 8.73 5.96
CA ASP A 42 -1.74 7.38 6.30
C ASP A 42 -0.63 6.54 6.93
N LEU A 43 0.61 6.70 6.43
CA LEU A 43 1.80 6.10 7.01
C LEU A 43 2.06 6.63 8.43
N MET A 44 2.04 7.94 8.62
CA MET A 44 2.23 8.55 9.95
C MET A 44 1.16 8.11 10.96
N LYS A 45 -0.10 8.01 10.54
CA LYS A 45 -1.19 7.48 11.39
C LYS A 45 -0.92 6.03 11.79
N THR A 46 -0.43 5.22 10.86
CA THR A 46 -0.10 3.82 11.10
C THR A 46 1.10 3.67 12.03
N GLU A 47 2.17 4.43 11.81
CA GLU A 47 3.36 4.48 12.68
C GLU A 47 2.98 4.85 14.12
N ASN A 48 2.21 5.92 14.31
CA ASN A 48 1.79 6.36 15.63
C ASN A 48 0.92 5.30 16.34
N ARG A 49 0.03 4.65 15.58
CA ARG A 49 -0.78 3.54 16.11
C ARG A 49 0.10 2.37 16.54
N LEU A 50 1.10 1.98 15.74
CA LEU A 50 2.02 0.91 16.07
C LEU A 50 2.84 1.23 17.33
N ILE A 51 3.40 2.44 17.43
CA ILE A 51 4.14 2.90 18.61
C ILE A 51 3.25 2.82 19.85
N LYS A 52 2.00 3.32 19.77
CA LYS A 52 1.05 3.28 20.89
C LYS A 52 0.79 1.85 21.37
N TRP A 53 0.53 0.92 20.45
CA TRP A 53 0.28 -0.48 20.81
C TRP A 53 1.53 -1.18 21.34
N PHE A 54 2.70 -0.91 20.76
CA PHE A 54 3.97 -1.48 21.24
C PHE A 54 4.27 -1.03 22.67
N VAL A 55 4.13 0.27 22.96
CA VAL A 55 4.32 0.80 24.31
C VAL A 55 3.32 0.19 25.28
N ALA A 56 2.03 0.18 24.94
CA ALA A 56 1.00 -0.39 25.81
C ALA A 56 1.25 -1.87 26.14
N THR A 57 1.63 -2.67 25.13
CA THR A 57 1.91 -4.10 25.31
C THR A 57 3.16 -4.33 26.15
N SER A 58 4.21 -3.55 25.92
CA SER A 58 5.46 -3.62 26.70
C SER A 58 5.23 -3.25 28.16
N THR A 59 4.47 -2.18 28.41
CA THR A 59 4.11 -1.76 29.77
C THR A 59 3.24 -2.81 30.47
N ALA A 60 2.25 -3.38 29.78
CA ALA A 60 1.40 -4.44 30.34
C ALA A 60 2.23 -5.69 30.70
N LEU A 61 3.17 -6.08 29.83
CA LEU A 61 4.06 -7.21 30.07
C LEU A 61 4.97 -6.97 31.29
N ALA A 62 5.57 -5.78 31.38
CA ALA A 62 6.40 -5.41 32.52
C ALA A 62 5.60 -5.42 33.84
N ALA A 63 4.38 -4.85 33.83
CA ALA A 63 3.51 -4.85 35.00
C ALA A 63 3.16 -6.29 35.43
N ALA A 64 2.79 -7.16 34.49
CA ALA A 64 2.47 -8.55 34.77
C ALA A 64 3.66 -9.30 35.40
N ALA A 65 4.88 -9.10 34.87
CA ALA A 65 6.09 -9.71 35.43
C ALA A 65 6.37 -9.24 36.87
N ILE A 66 6.22 -7.94 37.15
CA ILE A 66 6.39 -7.38 38.49
C ILE A 66 5.34 -7.94 39.46
N THR A 67 4.07 -7.96 39.05
CA THR A 67 2.98 -8.48 39.89
C THR A 67 3.19 -9.96 40.22
N ALA A 68 3.63 -10.76 39.25
CA ALA A 68 3.96 -12.17 39.49
C ALA A 68 5.08 -12.30 40.53
N ALA A 69 6.18 -11.56 40.38
CA ALA A 69 7.30 -11.60 41.32
C ALA A 69 6.92 -11.16 42.74
N VAL A 70 6.11 -10.10 42.88
CA VAL A 70 5.62 -9.63 44.19
C VAL A 70 4.72 -10.67 44.86
N THR A 71 3.86 -11.32 44.07
CA THR A 71 2.93 -12.34 44.58
C THR A 71 3.70 -13.56 45.09
N THR A 72 4.72 -14.01 44.37
CA THR A 72 5.54 -15.15 44.81
C THR A 72 6.32 -14.83 46.09
N ILE A 73 6.85 -13.61 46.25
CA ILE A 73 7.52 -13.19 47.49
C ILE A 73 6.53 -13.24 48.67
N ARG A 74 5.31 -12.72 48.49
CA ARG A 74 4.29 -12.68 49.55
C ARG A 74 3.82 -14.07 49.99
N MET A 75 3.90 -15.09 49.14
CA MET A 75 3.49 -16.45 49.49
C MET A 75 4.57 -17.23 50.27
N VAL A 76 5.84 -16.80 50.19
CA VAL A 76 6.97 -17.51 50.81
C VAL A 76 7.47 -16.83 52.11
N SER A 77 7.20 -15.53 52.28
CA SER A 77 7.41 -14.79 53.55
C SER A 77 6.29 -15.05 54.55
#